data_AF-A0A2M9PEV8-F1
#
_entry.id   AF-A0A2M9PEV8-F1
#
_cell.length_a   1.000
_cell.length_b   1.000
_cell.length_c   1.000
_cell.angle_alpha   90.00
_cell.angle_beta   90.00
_cell.angle_gamma   90.00
#
_symmetry.space_group_name_H-M   'P 1'
#
loop_
_entity.id
_entity.type
_entity.pdbx_description
1 polymer ?
#
loop_
_entity_poly.entity_id
_entity_poly.type
_entity_poly.pdbx_seq_one_letter_code
_entity_poly.pdbx_strand_id
1 'polypeptide(L)'
;MARAVPIALVQERFGFADSDPKKLFEWSYWNQIDEFWNYAWDGLPQAQHDDIVVKHEAANAEMATYLGGLAQRRGAEMQAGQIGDDPLSRLMRLALSDALKFDPTRAVVNTGGLLVGAVETTSHAVVNAIAGLLARPEIFAAARRAALADDPSAFDGYVFEAMRFKPAFPYFFRSCEQAVVLSGGTDHARAVEPGTIVFALT
;
A
#
# COMPACT_ATOMS: atom_id res chain seq x y z
N MET A 1 -9.62 -12.57 6.96
CA MET A 1 -8.90 -11.83 8.02
C MET A 1 -7.81 -10.91 7.46
N ALA A 2 -6.90 -11.40 6.60
CA ALA A 2 -5.76 -10.62 6.09
C ALA A 2 -6.11 -9.26 5.45
N ARG A 3 -7.29 -9.13 4.82
CA ARG A 3 -7.81 -7.84 4.32
C ARG A 3 -8.77 -7.13 5.26
N ALA A 4 -9.56 -7.87 6.04
CA ALA A 4 -10.59 -7.29 6.90
C ALA A 4 -10.00 -6.37 7.99
N VAL A 5 -8.88 -6.79 8.60
CA VAL A 5 -8.19 -5.99 9.63
C VAL A 5 -7.64 -4.68 9.08
N PRO A 6 -6.84 -4.66 7.99
CA PRO A 6 -6.35 -3.39 7.47
C PRO A 6 -7.46 -2.52 6.85
N ILE A 7 -8.55 -3.08 6.34
CA ILE A 7 -9.73 -2.29 5.96
C ILE A 7 -10.31 -1.56 7.17
N ALA A 8 -10.55 -2.27 8.29
CA ALA A 8 -11.02 -1.64 9.52
C ALA A 8 -10.05 -0.57 10.03
N LEU A 9 -8.73 -0.84 9.98
CA LEU A 9 -7.70 0.14 10.34
C LEU A 9 -7.82 1.42 9.51
N VAL A 10 -7.97 1.31 8.18
CA VAL A 10 -8.12 2.46 7.29
C VAL A 10 -9.40 3.26 7.62
N GLN A 11 -10.51 2.57 7.88
CA GLN A 11 -11.76 3.21 8.27
C GLN A 11 -11.64 3.97 9.59
N GLU A 12 -11.11 3.32 10.62
CA GLU A 12 -11.06 3.85 11.98
C GLU A 12 -9.95 4.88 12.19
N ARG A 13 -8.81 4.73 11.50
CA ARG A 13 -7.59 5.50 11.79
C ARG A 13 -7.18 6.43 10.66
N PHE A 14 -7.51 6.15 9.40
CA PHE A 14 -7.00 6.92 8.26
C PHE A 14 -7.97 8.00 7.76
N GLY A 15 -9.17 8.06 8.33
CA GLY A 15 -10.16 9.09 8.03
C GLY A 15 -11.27 8.66 7.07
N PHE A 16 -11.28 7.38 6.66
CA PHE A 16 -12.29 6.76 5.79
C PHE A 16 -13.57 6.37 6.55
N ALA A 17 -14.02 7.23 7.47
CA ALA A 17 -15.24 6.98 8.24
C ALA A 17 -16.45 6.81 7.30
N ASP A 18 -17.41 5.99 7.73
CA ASP A 18 -18.68 5.71 7.05
C ASP A 18 -18.56 5.15 5.62
N SER A 19 -17.38 4.67 5.23
CA SER A 19 -17.21 3.96 3.96
C SER A 19 -17.83 2.56 4.01
N ASP A 20 -18.22 2.03 2.85
CA ASP A 20 -18.56 0.60 2.73
C ASP A 20 -17.25 -0.23 2.70
N PRO A 21 -17.02 -1.15 3.65
CA PRO A 21 -15.85 -2.02 3.66
C PRO A 21 -15.67 -2.84 2.38
N LYS A 22 -16.76 -3.22 1.71
CA LYS A 22 -16.70 -3.96 0.43
C LYS A 22 -16.15 -3.09 -0.67
N LYS A 23 -16.53 -1.81 -0.69
CA LYS A 23 -16.00 -0.83 -1.63
C LYS A 23 -14.53 -0.52 -1.38
N LEU A 24 -14.12 -0.37 -0.12
CA LEU A 24 -12.70 -0.23 0.21
C LEU A 24 -11.88 -1.42 -0.28
N PHE A 25 -12.39 -2.64 -0.09
CA PHE A 25 -11.78 -3.84 -0.64
C PHE A 25 -11.67 -3.78 -2.17
N GLU A 26 -12.78 -3.57 -2.88
CA GLU A 26 -12.82 -3.51 -4.35
C GLU A 26 -11.84 -2.47 -4.90
N TRP A 27 -11.84 -1.25 -4.35
CA TRP A 27 -10.97 -0.18 -4.81
C TRP A 27 -9.49 -0.51 -4.57
N SER A 28 -9.15 -0.97 -3.37
CA SER A 28 -7.78 -1.35 -3.04
C SER A 28 -7.28 -2.51 -3.91
N TYR A 29 -8.12 -3.52 -4.14
CA TYR A 29 -7.77 -4.70 -4.92
C TYR A 29 -7.50 -4.36 -6.38
N TRP A 30 -8.41 -3.64 -7.06
CA TRP A 30 -8.23 -3.38 -8.49
C TRP A 30 -7.08 -2.40 -8.78
N ASN A 31 -6.86 -1.40 -7.92
CA ASN A 31 -5.66 -0.56 -8.00
C ASN A 31 -4.40 -1.41 -7.85
N GLN A 32 -4.36 -2.28 -6.83
CA GLN A 32 -3.20 -3.11 -6.58
C GLN A 32 -2.89 -4.08 -7.73
N ILE A 33 -3.91 -4.71 -8.30
CA ILE A 33 -3.75 -5.69 -9.38
C ILE A 33 -3.25 -4.99 -10.65
N ASP A 34 -3.85 -3.87 -11.04
CA ASP A 34 -3.44 -3.19 -12.27
C ASP A 34 -2.04 -2.55 -12.15
N GLU A 35 -1.78 -1.86 -11.04
CA GLU A 35 -0.53 -1.12 -10.87
C GLU A 35 0.70 -2.01 -10.58
N PHE A 36 0.51 -3.24 -10.12
CA PHE A 36 1.65 -4.08 -9.66
C PHE A 36 1.67 -5.51 -10.22
N TRP A 37 0.58 -5.98 -10.84
CA TRP A 37 0.43 -7.36 -11.29
C TRP A 37 -0.22 -7.49 -12.67
N ASN A 38 -0.21 -6.41 -13.47
CA ASN A 38 -0.80 -6.38 -14.82
C ASN A 38 0.19 -5.86 -15.87
N TYR A 39 1.49 -6.08 -15.67
CA TYR A 39 2.53 -5.72 -16.63
C TYR A 39 2.64 -6.75 -17.77
N ALA A 40 3.23 -6.33 -18.89
CA ALA A 40 3.47 -7.21 -20.03
C ALA A 40 4.29 -8.48 -19.68
N TRP A 41 5.16 -8.41 -18.68
CA TRP A 41 5.97 -9.55 -18.21
C TRP A 41 5.26 -10.45 -17.20
N ASP A 42 4.07 -10.09 -16.72
CA ASP A 42 3.27 -10.96 -15.86
C ASP A 42 2.59 -12.10 -16.65
N GLY A 43 2.69 -12.08 -17.98
CA GLY A 43 2.31 -13.19 -18.85
C GLY A 43 0.80 -13.43 -18.95
N LEU A 44 -0.01 -12.44 -18.59
CA LEU A 44 -1.46 -12.51 -18.68
C LEU A 44 -1.94 -12.50 -20.15
N PRO A 45 -2.99 -13.26 -20.51
CA PRO A 45 -3.65 -13.10 -21.80
C PRO A 45 -4.18 -11.67 -21.98
N GLN A 46 -4.13 -11.12 -23.21
CA GLN A 46 -4.56 -9.74 -23.49
C GLN A 46 -5.98 -9.45 -22.98
N ALA A 47 -6.93 -10.36 -23.20
CA ALA A 47 -8.30 -10.19 -22.73
C ALA A 47 -8.41 -10.08 -21.20
N GLN A 48 -7.51 -10.73 -20.45
CA GLN A 48 -7.46 -10.61 -18.99
C GLN A 48 -6.81 -9.30 -18.56
N HIS A 49 -5.75 -8.87 -19.25
CA HIS A 49 -5.13 -7.57 -19.03
C HIS A 49 -6.15 -6.43 -19.21
N ASP A 50 -6.89 -6.45 -20.31
CA ASP A 50 -7.89 -5.42 -20.63
C ASP A 50 -9.03 -5.41 -19.60
N ASP A 51 -9.49 -6.58 -19.15
CA ASP A 51 -10.52 -6.71 -18.11
C ASP A 51 -10.06 -6.14 -16.75
N ILE A 52 -8.79 -6.32 -16.38
CA ILE A 52 -8.20 -5.71 -15.18
C ILE A 52 -8.21 -4.18 -15.30
N VAL A 53 -7.77 -3.63 -16.42
CA VAL A 53 -7.75 -2.17 -16.66
C VAL A 53 -9.15 -1.58 -16.53
N VAL A 54 -10.17 -2.20 -17.15
CA VAL A 54 -11.57 -1.74 -17.05
C VAL A 54 -12.05 -1.71 -15.61
N LYS A 55 -11.73 -2.74 -14.81
CA LYS A 55 -12.15 -2.82 -13.40
C LYS A 55 -11.40 -1.83 -12.52
N HIS A 56 -10.13 -1.60 -12.80
CA HIS A 56 -9.34 -0.56 -12.15
C HIS A 56 -9.89 0.84 -12.44
N GLU A 57 -10.21 1.16 -13.70
CA GLU A 57 -10.81 2.45 -14.07
C GLU A 57 -12.16 2.67 -13.37
N ALA A 58 -13.02 1.64 -13.33
CA ALA A 58 -14.30 1.71 -12.63
C ALA A 58 -14.11 1.93 -11.11
N ALA A 59 -13.19 1.19 -10.50
CA ALA A 59 -12.83 1.36 -9.09
C ALA A 59 -12.31 2.78 -8.80
N ASN A 60 -11.48 3.35 -9.67
CA ASN A 60 -10.95 4.70 -9.52
C ASN A 60 -12.02 5.77 -9.64
N ALA A 61 -12.97 5.62 -10.56
CA ALA A 61 -14.09 6.55 -10.69
C ALA A 61 -14.97 6.58 -9.42
N GLU A 62 -15.28 5.40 -8.88
CA GLU A 62 -16.04 5.28 -7.63
C GLU A 62 -15.26 5.85 -6.44
N MET A 63 -13.99 5.49 -6.31
CA MET A 63 -13.12 5.97 -5.22
C MET A 63 -12.95 7.49 -5.28
N ALA A 64 -12.74 8.07 -6.47
CA ALA A 64 -12.63 9.51 -6.64
C ALA A 64 -13.92 10.24 -6.21
N THR A 65 -15.08 9.67 -6.54
CA THR A 65 -16.38 10.20 -6.11
C THR A 65 -16.51 10.17 -4.59
N TYR A 66 -16.16 9.05 -3.96
CA TYR A 66 -16.17 8.90 -2.50
C TYR A 66 -15.22 9.90 -1.82
N LEU A 67 -13.96 9.97 -2.28
CA LEU A 67 -12.94 10.85 -1.71
C LEU A 67 -13.30 12.33 -1.86
N GLY A 68 -13.88 12.72 -3.00
CA GLY A 68 -14.41 14.07 -3.21
C GLY A 68 -15.50 14.42 -2.21
N GLY A 69 -16.48 13.54 -2.01
CA GLY A 69 -17.53 13.72 -1.01
C GLY A 69 -17.01 13.74 0.43
N LEU A 70 -16.03 12.88 0.73
CA LEU A 70 -15.37 12.84 2.04
C LEU A 70 -14.63 14.16 2.32
N ALA A 71 -13.84 14.65 1.37
CA ALA A 71 -13.12 15.92 1.50
C ALA A 71 -14.09 17.11 1.69
N GLN A 72 -15.22 17.14 0.97
CA GLN A 72 -16.24 18.17 1.18
C GLN A 72 -16.82 18.15 2.60
N ARG A 73 -17.20 16.96 3.10
CA ARG A 73 -17.72 16.80 4.48
C ARG A 73 -16.68 17.25 5.52
N ARG A 74 -15.44 16.78 5.40
CA ARG A 74 -14.35 17.16 6.31
C ARG A 74 -14.08 18.67 6.26
N GLY A 75 -14.17 19.29 5.09
CA GLY A 75 -14.03 20.74 4.96
C GLY A 75 -15.10 21.50 5.75
N ALA A 76 -16.35 21.05 5.70
CA ALA A 76 -17.45 21.63 6.46
C ALA A 76 -17.29 21.42 7.98
N GLU A 77 -16.88 20.23 8.41
CA GLU A 77 -16.57 19.93 9.82
C GLU A 77 -15.49 20.87 10.35
N MET A 78 -14.41 21.06 9.59
CA MET A 78 -13.31 21.96 9.98
C MET A 78 -13.77 23.42 10.08
N GLN A 79 -14.62 23.90 9.17
CA GLN A 79 -15.21 25.23 9.26
C GLN A 79 -16.11 25.40 10.50
N ALA A 80 -16.77 24.33 10.92
CA ALA A 80 -17.55 24.28 12.16
C ALA A 80 -16.71 24.11 13.43
N GLY A 81 -15.38 24.09 13.33
CA GLY A 81 -14.46 23.88 14.46
C GLY A 81 -14.36 22.42 14.92
N GLN A 82 -14.93 21.47 14.18
CA GLN A 82 -14.76 20.04 14.40
C GLN A 82 -13.48 19.59 13.70
N ILE A 83 -12.46 19.27 14.49
CA ILE A 83 -11.15 18.91 13.97
C ILE A 83 -10.88 17.44 14.28
N GLY A 84 -10.88 16.59 13.25
CA GLY A 84 -10.38 15.22 13.34
C GLY A 84 -8.86 15.18 13.51
N ASP A 85 -8.36 14.09 14.11
CA ASP A 85 -6.92 13.85 14.28
C ASP A 85 -6.38 12.66 13.45
N ASP A 86 -7.15 12.25 12.43
CA ASP A 86 -6.73 11.27 11.45
C ASP A 86 -5.81 11.89 10.37
N PRO A 87 -5.03 11.07 9.63
CA PRO A 87 -4.17 11.50 8.54
C PRO A 87 -4.85 12.40 7.50
N LEU A 88 -6.09 12.10 7.09
CA LEU A 88 -6.82 12.94 6.13
C LEU A 88 -7.11 14.32 6.73
N SER A 89 -7.65 14.38 7.95
CA SER A 89 -7.90 15.65 8.65
C SER A 89 -6.62 16.47 8.83
N ARG A 90 -5.49 15.82 9.13
CA ARG A 90 -4.16 16.49 9.23
C ARG A 90 -3.68 17.01 7.88
N LEU A 91 -3.87 16.25 6.80
CA LEU A 91 -3.49 16.64 5.45
C LEU A 91 -4.34 17.82 4.94
N MET A 92 -5.64 17.83 5.26
CA MET A 92 -6.54 18.94 4.95
C MET A 92 -6.21 20.21 5.75
N ARG A 93 -5.82 20.09 7.03
CA ARG A 93 -5.29 21.23 7.81
C ARG A 93 -4.08 21.85 7.13
N LEU A 94 -3.13 21.02 6.67
CA LEU A 94 -1.96 21.49 5.95
C LEU A 94 -2.36 22.19 4.64
N ALA A 95 -3.31 21.63 3.89
CA ALA A 95 -3.82 22.21 2.65
C ALA A 95 -4.44 23.60 2.88
N LEU A 96 -5.27 23.76 3.92
CA LEU A 96 -5.93 25.02 4.24
C LEU A 96 -4.99 26.06 4.84
N SER A 97 -3.87 25.63 5.44
CA SER A 97 -2.85 26.53 6.00
C SER A 97 -1.84 27.07 4.97
N ASP A 98 -1.99 26.72 3.69
CA ASP A 98 -1.04 27.03 2.62
C ASP A 98 0.39 26.49 2.87
N ALA A 99 0.51 25.46 3.72
CA ALA A 99 1.79 24.83 4.04
C ALA A 99 2.18 23.74 3.04
N LEU A 100 1.24 23.31 2.18
CA LEU A 100 1.51 22.32 1.15
C LEU A 100 2.25 22.94 -0.03
N LYS A 101 3.28 22.23 -0.51
CA LYS A 101 4.03 22.59 -1.72
C LYS A 101 3.49 21.90 -2.98
N PHE A 102 2.26 21.40 -2.91
CA PHE A 102 1.60 20.69 -4.00
C PHE A 102 0.10 20.99 -3.98
N ASP A 103 -0.56 20.73 -5.11
CA ASP A 103 -1.98 20.95 -5.33
C ASP A 103 -2.84 20.27 -4.22
N PRO A 104 -3.74 21.00 -3.53
CA PRO A 104 -4.71 20.42 -2.59
C PRO A 104 -5.49 19.22 -3.14
N THR A 105 -5.76 19.18 -4.45
CA THR A 105 -6.39 18.03 -5.12
C THR A 105 -5.54 16.77 -4.99
N ARG A 106 -4.21 16.90 -5.03
CA ARG A 106 -3.26 15.80 -4.81
C ARG A 106 -3.26 15.30 -3.36
N ALA A 107 -3.63 16.13 -2.38
CA ALA A 107 -3.82 15.65 -1.01
C ALA A 107 -4.98 14.64 -0.90
N VAL A 108 -6.08 14.90 -1.61
CA VAL A 108 -7.22 13.97 -1.68
C VAL A 108 -6.81 12.66 -2.39
N VAL A 109 -6.10 12.76 -3.51
CA VAL A 109 -5.58 11.58 -4.24
C VAL A 109 -4.61 10.76 -3.38
N ASN A 110 -3.69 11.39 -2.66
CA ASN A 110 -2.76 10.71 -1.76
C ASN A 110 -3.49 9.94 -0.64
N THR A 111 -4.68 10.39 -0.25
CA THR A 111 -5.52 9.67 0.72
C THR A 111 -5.99 8.34 0.13
N GLY A 112 -6.41 8.31 -1.14
CA GLY A 112 -6.70 7.06 -1.87
C GLY A 112 -5.49 6.12 -1.90
N GLY A 113 -4.28 6.65 -2.11
CA GLY A 113 -3.04 5.88 -2.03
C GLY A 113 -2.81 5.20 -0.68
N LEU A 114 -3.24 5.80 0.44
CA LEU A 114 -3.16 5.17 1.77
C LEU A 114 -4.05 3.92 1.88
N LEU A 115 -5.23 3.92 1.24
CA LEU A 115 -6.10 2.75 1.21
C LEU A 115 -5.41 1.59 0.48
N VAL A 116 -4.94 1.83 -0.74
CA VAL A 116 -4.27 0.82 -1.58
C VAL A 116 -3.02 0.30 -0.86
N GLY A 117 -2.18 1.23 -0.40
CA GLY A 117 -0.91 0.93 0.26
C GLY A 117 -1.03 0.27 1.63
N ALA A 118 -2.15 0.40 2.34
CA ALA A 118 -2.34 -0.23 3.64
C ALA A 118 -3.00 -1.60 3.54
N VAL A 119 -4.01 -1.77 2.68
CA VAL A 119 -4.84 -2.99 2.67
C VAL A 119 -4.11 -4.14 2.01
N GLU A 120 -3.70 -3.96 0.77
CA GLU A 120 -3.21 -5.07 -0.03
C GLU A 120 -1.79 -5.49 0.34
N THR A 121 -0.93 -4.51 0.66
CA THR A 121 0.44 -4.79 1.11
C THR A 121 0.47 -5.55 2.44
N THR A 122 -0.36 -5.14 3.41
CA THR A 122 -0.50 -5.82 4.70
C THR A 122 -1.11 -7.21 4.51
N SER A 123 -2.12 -7.35 3.65
CA SER A 123 -2.71 -8.64 3.34
C SER A 123 -1.69 -9.60 2.73
N HIS A 124 -0.88 -9.15 1.76
CA HIS A 124 0.20 -9.95 1.19
C HIS A 124 1.27 -10.33 2.22
N ALA A 125 1.69 -9.38 3.07
CA ALA A 125 2.62 -9.65 4.16
C ALA A 125 2.10 -10.76 5.10
N VAL A 126 0.84 -10.65 5.54
CA VAL A 126 0.20 -11.64 6.43
C VAL A 126 0.12 -13.01 5.76
N VAL A 127 -0.36 -13.08 4.52
CA VAL A 127 -0.50 -14.34 3.79
C VAL A 127 0.86 -14.99 3.56
N ASN A 128 1.87 -14.22 3.13
CA ASN A 128 3.20 -14.74 2.88
C ASN A 128 3.90 -15.19 4.16
N ALA A 129 3.76 -14.44 5.26
CA ALA A 129 4.30 -14.83 6.55
C ALA A 129 3.67 -16.14 7.05
N ILE A 130 2.34 -16.24 7.03
CA ILE A 130 1.63 -17.47 7.45
C ILE A 130 2.04 -18.65 6.57
N ALA A 131 2.09 -18.48 5.25
CA ALA A 131 2.52 -19.53 4.34
C ALA A 131 3.96 -20.00 4.63
N GLY A 132 4.88 -19.06 4.87
CA GLY A 132 6.28 -19.37 5.21
C GLY A 132 6.42 -20.12 6.54
N LEU A 133 5.61 -19.78 7.55
CA LEU A 133 5.58 -20.48 8.82
C LEU A 133 4.98 -21.88 8.68
N LEU A 134 3.82 -22.02 8.02
CA LEU A 134 3.15 -23.31 7.82
C LEU A 134 4.00 -24.30 7.02
N ALA A 135 4.87 -23.81 6.13
CA ALA A 135 5.83 -24.64 5.39
C ALA A 135 6.96 -25.20 6.27
N ARG A 136 7.11 -24.74 7.53
CA ARG A 136 8.20 -25.09 8.45
C ARG A 136 7.63 -25.46 9.83
N PRO A 137 7.16 -26.70 10.04
CA PRO A 137 6.39 -27.09 11.23
C PRO A 137 7.05 -26.78 12.58
N GLU A 138 8.37 -26.98 12.70
CA GLU A 138 9.11 -26.66 13.93
C GLU A 138 9.14 -25.16 14.21
N ILE A 139 9.36 -24.35 13.17
CA ILE A 139 9.35 -22.89 13.25
C ILE A 139 7.94 -22.38 13.56
N PHE A 140 6.91 -22.96 12.93
CA PHE A 140 5.51 -22.64 13.25
C PHE A 140 5.18 -22.90 14.72
N ALA A 141 5.60 -24.04 15.26
CA ALA A 141 5.38 -24.37 16.67
C ALA A 141 6.09 -23.38 17.60
N ALA A 142 7.31 -22.95 17.26
CA ALA A 142 8.06 -21.96 18.01
C ALA A 142 7.43 -20.55 17.92
N ALA A 143 7.04 -20.12 16.72
CA ALA A 143 6.34 -18.86 16.48
C ALA A 143 5.02 -18.79 17.26
N ARG A 144 4.24 -19.89 17.27
CA ARG A 144 3.00 -19.97 18.03
C ARG A 144 3.23 -19.86 19.54
N ARG A 145 4.30 -20.47 20.08
CA ARG A 145 4.66 -20.29 21.50
C ARG A 145 5.03 -18.85 21.80
N ALA A 146 5.81 -18.20 20.93
CA ALA A 146 6.17 -16.79 21.08
C ALA A 146 4.94 -15.87 21.03
N ALA A 147 4.00 -16.11 20.11
CA ALA A 147 2.77 -15.32 19.99
C ALA A 147 1.80 -15.47 21.18
N LEU A 148 1.94 -16.54 21.98
CA LEU A 148 1.09 -16.82 23.15
C LEU A 148 1.76 -16.48 24.48
N ALA A 149 3.01 -15.98 24.46
CA ALA A 149 3.69 -15.51 25.66
C ALA A 149 3.13 -14.16 26.14
N ASP A 150 3.35 -13.84 27.41
CA ASP A 150 2.95 -12.54 27.98
C ASP A 150 3.60 -11.35 27.25
N ASP A 151 4.85 -11.54 26.80
CA ASP A 151 5.54 -10.65 25.87
C ASP A 151 5.67 -11.33 24.49
N PRO A 152 4.84 -10.95 23.51
CA PRO A 152 4.89 -11.54 22.17
C PRO A 152 5.97 -10.91 21.27
N SER A 153 6.85 -10.03 21.75
CA SER A 153 7.86 -9.34 20.91
C SER A 153 8.75 -10.30 20.10
N ALA A 154 9.02 -11.50 20.63
CA ALA A 154 9.77 -12.52 19.93
C ALA A 154 9.07 -13.06 18.66
N PHE A 155 7.74 -12.90 18.55
CA PHE A 155 6.96 -13.31 17.38
C PHE A 155 7.36 -12.50 16.13
N ASP A 156 7.71 -11.23 16.28
CA ASP A 156 8.03 -10.33 15.17
C ASP A 156 9.21 -10.85 14.33
N GLY A 157 10.21 -11.46 14.98
CA GLY A 157 11.35 -12.07 14.29
C GLY A 157 10.96 -13.20 13.35
N TYR A 158 9.93 -13.98 13.70
CA TYR A 158 9.40 -15.04 12.82
C TYR A 158 8.70 -14.46 11.61
N VAL A 159 7.95 -13.36 11.79
CA VAL A 159 7.28 -12.65 10.68
C VAL A 159 8.32 -12.05 9.74
N PHE A 160 9.33 -11.34 10.27
CA PHE A 160 10.39 -10.76 9.46
C PHE A 160 11.18 -11.80 8.69
N GLU A 161 11.56 -12.91 9.32
CA GLU A 161 12.30 -13.97 8.61
C GLU A 161 11.43 -14.63 7.54
N ALA A 162 10.13 -14.81 7.77
CA ALA A 162 9.24 -15.31 6.72
C ALA A 162 9.13 -14.32 5.54
N MET A 163 9.00 -13.02 5.82
CA MET A 163 8.95 -11.98 4.78
C MET A 163 10.29 -11.81 4.05
N ARG A 164 11.43 -12.12 4.68
CA ARG A 164 12.75 -12.11 4.00
C ARG A 164 12.81 -13.11 2.84
N PHE A 165 12.11 -14.24 2.95
CA PHE A 165 12.02 -15.21 1.85
C PHE A 165 10.93 -14.86 0.83
N LYS A 166 9.86 -14.21 1.28
CA LYS A 166 8.73 -13.84 0.42
C LYS A 166 8.14 -12.49 0.88
N PRO A 167 8.68 -11.36 0.40
CA PRO A 167 8.21 -10.04 0.79
C PRO A 167 6.80 -9.79 0.27
N ALA A 168 6.15 -8.72 0.76
CA ALA A 168 4.84 -8.31 0.26
C ALA A 168 4.90 -7.85 -1.22
N PHE A 169 6.04 -7.27 -1.61
CA PHE A 169 6.35 -6.84 -2.97
C PHE A 169 7.78 -7.28 -3.33
N PRO A 170 7.99 -7.86 -4.52
CA PRO A 170 9.31 -8.36 -4.92
C PRO A 170 10.22 -7.29 -5.54
N TYR A 171 9.68 -6.13 -5.92
CA TYR A 171 10.44 -5.07 -6.58
C TYR A 171 9.83 -3.69 -6.40
N PHE A 172 10.66 -2.67 -6.63
CA PHE A 172 10.22 -1.30 -6.83
C PHE A 172 10.94 -0.63 -7.99
N PHE A 173 10.23 0.22 -8.72
CA PHE A 173 10.79 1.08 -9.75
C PHE A 173 11.53 2.27 -9.14
N ARG A 174 12.64 2.65 -9.76
CA ARG A 174 13.39 3.88 -9.47
C ARG A 174 13.73 4.58 -10.79
N SER A 175 13.62 5.90 -10.82
CA SER A 175 14.18 6.74 -11.88
C SER A 175 15.57 7.19 -11.47
N CYS A 176 16.55 7.04 -12.35
CA CYS A 176 17.87 7.61 -12.17
C CYS A 176 17.82 9.11 -12.48
N GLU A 177 18.02 9.97 -11.49
CA GLU A 177 18.00 11.43 -11.71
C GLU A 177 19.38 11.99 -12.11
N GLN A 178 20.46 11.28 -11.78
CA GLN A 178 21.84 11.70 -11.99
C GLN A 178 22.71 10.50 -12.35
N ALA A 179 23.65 10.69 -13.28
CA ALA A 179 24.55 9.64 -13.72
C ALA A 179 25.29 9.02 -12.51
N VAL A 180 25.25 7.69 -12.39
CA VAL A 180 25.81 6.96 -11.25
C VAL A 180 26.33 5.60 -11.69
N VAL A 181 27.33 5.07 -10.97
CA VAL A 181 27.77 3.68 -11.12
C VAL A 181 27.19 2.85 -9.98
N LEU A 182 26.28 1.95 -10.30
CA LEU A 182 25.81 0.91 -9.39
C LEU A 182 26.88 -0.17 -9.22
N SER A 183 27.03 -0.70 -8.00
CA SER A 183 27.98 -1.77 -7.67
C SER A 183 29.45 -1.46 -8.01
N GLY A 184 29.85 -0.20 -7.90
CA GLY A 184 31.22 0.25 -8.16
C GLY A 184 32.26 -0.54 -7.35
N GLY A 185 33.37 -0.91 -8.00
CA GLY A 185 34.43 -1.73 -7.40
C GLY A 185 34.17 -3.24 -7.42
N THR A 186 33.11 -3.70 -8.09
CA THR A 186 32.82 -5.12 -8.32
C THR A 186 32.76 -5.43 -9.81
N ASP A 187 32.82 -6.72 -10.19
CA ASP A 187 32.62 -7.18 -11.57
C ASP A 187 31.22 -6.88 -12.13
N HIS A 188 30.28 -6.49 -11.26
CA HIS A 188 28.92 -6.10 -11.61
C HIS A 188 28.74 -4.58 -11.76
N ALA A 189 29.82 -3.80 -11.73
CA ALA A 189 29.75 -2.35 -11.86
C ALA A 189 29.02 -1.95 -13.15
N ARG A 190 27.99 -1.12 -13.03
CA ARG A 190 27.17 -0.67 -14.15
C ARG A 190 26.90 0.82 -14.07
N ALA A 191 27.31 1.56 -15.11
CA ALA A 191 26.90 2.94 -15.28
C ALA A 191 25.39 3.00 -15.62
N VAL A 192 24.69 3.92 -14.96
CA VAL A 192 23.27 4.20 -15.14
C VAL A 192 23.12 5.69 -15.41
N GLU A 193 22.60 6.02 -16.59
CA GLU A 193 22.41 7.40 -17.02
C GLU A 193 21.08 7.97 -16.48
N PRO A 194 20.97 9.31 -16.38
CA PRO A 194 19.71 9.96 -16.04
C PRO A 194 18.55 9.51 -16.94
N GLY A 195 17.35 9.37 -16.38
CA GLY A 195 16.15 8.89 -17.05
C GLY A 195 16.05 7.37 -17.16
N THR A 196 17.09 6.62 -16.78
CA THR A 196 17.01 5.15 -16.75
C THR A 196 16.09 4.67 -15.63
N ILE A 197 15.15 3.77 -15.94
CA ILE A 197 14.34 3.07 -14.94
C ILE A 197 15.10 1.84 -14.45
N VAL A 198 15.29 1.75 -13.14
CA VAL A 198 15.96 0.65 -12.44
C VAL A 198 14.95 -0.08 -11.56
N PHE A 199 15.07 -1.41 -11.53
CA PHE A 199 14.27 -2.27 -10.66
C PHE A 199 15.12 -2.62 -9.43
N ALA A 200 14.70 -2.15 -8.26
CA ALA A 200 15.26 -2.59 -7.00
C ALA A 200 14.51 -3.83 -6.54
N LEU A 201 15.14 -4.99 -6.66
CA LEU A 201 14.59 -6.27 -6.20
C LEU A 201 14.83 -6.41 -4.68
N THR A 202 13.85 -6.98 -3.98
CA THR A 202 13.87 -7.17 -2.51
C THR A 202 13.80 -8.63 -2.13
#